data_AF-A0A817YYN1-F1
#
_entry.id   AF-A0A817YYN1-F1
#
_cell.length_a   1.000
_cell.length_b   1.000
_cell.length_c   1.000
_cell.angle_alpha   90.00
_cell.angle_beta   90.00
_cell.angle_gamma   90.00
#
_symmetry.space_group_name_H-M   'P 1'
#
loop_
_entity.id
_entity.type
_entity.pdbx_description
1 polymer ?
#
loop_
_entity_poly.entity_id
_entity_poly.type
_entity_poly.pdbx_seq_one_letter_code
_entity_poly.pdbx_strand_id
1 'polypeptide(L)'
;MSTSTTYIADQQRIFNISNENNNFQTLVSLFSIKREEHRDFSCLEQTIRRLDFDFYNDLLPTIAKWASDHTQSKLVEPLQADTTATIVYTAAQARYILANAFFLNTIPGYGNIDLNNLYNSLFENLAVERIRCLIEYFRLSSQQNDDNRQISIERYSYKNELPDWSKQNISIESSKMNIFTDRMEDANEAQGFVDFANKHIHIHRIISSATQEEVLFSCCPEAFLSILICETLQDDEIVILRGCKRFINYTGYGDTFRYKGHYHEQNPTYIQDILVMDACYNGQFTRNIIDRDLGKAWAAFDKSKDAIIVTGNWGCGVFGGDLIFKFLQQLCAIMILGDYFKRLDYSVYGDEKLASKLKYLLENLEKKKKTVADIYQMMINYSLVSELRSSRPEFSDYCDKWLNAL
;
A
#
# COMPACT_ATOMS: atom_id res chain seq x y z
N MET A 1 -27.19 5.72 7.24
CA MET A 1 -27.42 6.10 5.83
C MET A 1 -26.12 6.65 5.32
N SER A 2 -25.41 5.91 4.46
CA SER A 2 -24.23 6.43 3.76
C SER A 2 -24.72 7.52 2.82
N THR A 3 -24.25 8.75 2.99
CA THR A 3 -24.54 9.84 2.04
C THR A 3 -23.42 9.87 1.03
N SER A 4 -23.76 9.66 -0.24
CA SER A 4 -22.81 9.79 -1.33
C SER A 4 -22.18 11.20 -1.33
N THR A 5 -20.89 11.31 -1.61
CA THR A 5 -20.13 12.57 -1.57
C THR A 5 -19.11 12.64 -2.70
N THR A 6 -18.73 13.85 -3.11
CA THR A 6 -17.74 14.10 -4.18
C THR A 6 -16.32 14.25 -3.64
N TYR A 7 -16.15 14.40 -2.31
CA TYR A 7 -14.90 14.68 -1.59
C TYR A 7 -14.10 15.91 -2.06
N ILE A 8 -14.59 16.67 -3.03
CA ILE A 8 -14.03 17.93 -3.49
C ILE A 8 -15.06 19.02 -3.19
N ALA A 9 -14.61 20.14 -2.60
CA ALA A 9 -15.55 21.21 -2.31
C ALA A 9 -15.97 21.94 -3.59
N ASP A 10 -17.28 22.16 -3.70
CA ASP A 10 -17.86 22.99 -4.75
C ASP A 10 -17.41 24.43 -4.55
N GLN A 11 -16.47 24.86 -5.37
CA GLN A 11 -16.15 26.26 -5.51
C GLN A 11 -16.71 26.77 -6.84
N GLN A 12 -17.80 27.53 -6.77
CA GLN A 12 -18.48 28.14 -7.93
C GLN A 12 -17.65 29.22 -8.67
N ARG A 13 -16.32 29.19 -8.58
CA ARG A 13 -15.48 30.23 -9.20
C ARG A 13 -14.92 29.73 -10.52
N ILE A 14 -15.78 29.75 -11.54
CA ILE A 14 -15.35 29.73 -12.95
C ILE A 14 -14.47 30.96 -13.14
N PHE A 15 -13.16 30.79 -13.19
CA PHE A 15 -12.26 31.85 -13.62
C PHE A 15 -11.57 31.47 -14.92
N ASN A 16 -11.61 32.40 -15.86
CA ASN A 16 -10.62 32.48 -16.92
C ASN A 16 -9.26 32.63 -16.22
N ILE A 17 -8.53 31.53 -16.06
CA ILE A 17 -7.12 31.54 -15.67
C ILE A 17 -6.38 32.22 -16.82
N SER A 18 -6.36 33.56 -16.82
CA SER A 18 -5.46 34.33 -17.67
C SER A 18 -4.03 34.09 -17.19
N ASN A 19 -3.06 34.26 -18.09
CA ASN A 19 -1.62 34.07 -17.85
C ASN A 19 -1.01 34.91 -16.70
N GLU A 20 -1.81 35.66 -15.94
CA GLU A 20 -1.40 36.49 -14.80
C GLU A 20 -1.49 35.76 -13.44
N ASN A 21 -2.01 34.52 -13.38
CA ASN A 21 -2.20 33.76 -12.14
C ASN A 21 -1.17 32.63 -11.89
N ASN A 22 0.08 32.76 -12.34
CA ASN A 22 1.13 31.74 -12.15
C ASN A 22 1.74 31.73 -10.72
N ASN A 23 0.95 32.09 -9.70
CA ASN A 23 1.38 32.04 -8.30
C ASN A 23 0.60 30.94 -7.55
N PHE A 24 1.32 29.93 -7.06
CA PHE A 24 0.74 28.80 -6.33
C PHE A 24 -0.07 29.25 -5.10
N GLN A 25 0.40 30.22 -4.33
CA GLN A 25 -0.33 30.72 -3.17
C GLN A 25 -1.67 31.35 -3.57
N THR A 26 -1.70 32.04 -4.72
CA THR A 26 -2.96 32.60 -5.27
C THR A 26 -3.92 31.47 -5.63
N LEU A 27 -3.45 30.42 -6.33
CA LEU A 27 -4.30 29.28 -6.67
C LEU A 27 -4.80 28.54 -5.43
N VAL A 28 -3.97 28.31 -4.41
CA VAL A 28 -4.42 27.71 -3.15
C VAL A 28 -5.45 28.60 -2.44
N SER A 29 -5.27 29.92 -2.44
CA SER A 29 -6.26 30.83 -1.85
C SER A 29 -7.60 30.82 -2.58
N LEU A 30 -7.59 30.48 -3.88
CA LEU A 30 -8.79 30.24 -4.66
C LEU A 30 -9.38 28.90 -4.24
N PHE A 31 -8.69 27.79 -4.51
CA PHE A 31 -9.19 26.42 -4.37
C PHE A 31 -9.42 25.95 -2.94
N SER A 32 -8.64 26.38 -1.95
CA SER A 32 -8.65 25.69 -0.66
C SER A 32 -9.92 25.95 0.15
N ILE A 33 -10.37 24.91 0.86
CA ILE A 33 -11.56 24.95 1.72
C ILE A 33 -11.31 25.77 2.99
N LYS A 34 -10.08 25.72 3.51
CA LYS A 34 -9.70 26.48 4.71
C LYS A 34 -9.22 27.87 4.30
N ARG A 35 -9.72 28.92 4.94
CA ARG A 35 -9.18 30.28 4.76
C ARG A 35 -8.16 30.53 5.86
N GLU A 36 -6.89 30.38 5.53
CA GLU A 36 -5.77 30.75 6.40
C GLU A 36 -5.01 31.89 5.72
N GLU A 37 -4.77 32.98 6.47
CA GLU A 37 -4.09 34.16 5.95
C GLU A 37 -2.61 33.89 5.63
N HIS A 38 -2.00 32.91 6.31
CA HIS A 38 -0.62 32.50 6.11
C HIS A 38 -0.50 30.98 6.10
N ARG A 39 0.03 30.45 5.00
CA ARG A 39 0.38 29.03 4.85
C ARG A 39 1.85 28.88 4.52
N ASP A 40 2.47 27.89 5.13
CA ASP A 40 3.85 27.52 4.84
C ASP A 40 3.88 26.46 3.72
N PHE A 41 4.56 26.82 2.62
CA PHE A 41 4.81 25.94 1.47
C PHE A 41 6.31 25.71 1.25
N SER A 42 7.13 25.90 2.29
CA SER A 42 8.58 25.78 2.24
C SER A 42 9.06 24.49 1.56
N CYS A 43 8.48 23.34 1.89
CA CYS A 43 8.86 22.06 1.27
C CYS A 43 8.48 22.00 -0.22
N LEU A 44 7.36 22.59 -0.62
CA LEU A 44 6.98 22.67 -2.04
C LEU A 44 7.93 23.61 -2.81
N GLU A 45 8.24 24.78 -2.26
CA GLU A 45 9.19 25.71 -2.87
C GLU A 45 10.58 25.09 -3.04
N GLN A 46 11.05 24.38 -2.01
CA GLN A 46 12.29 23.60 -2.09
C GLN A 46 12.22 22.52 -3.17
N THR A 47 11.07 21.85 -3.31
CA THR A 47 10.86 20.86 -4.37
C THR A 47 10.95 21.48 -5.75
N ILE A 48 10.25 22.59 -5.97
CA ILE A 48 10.20 23.29 -7.26
C ILE A 48 11.61 23.73 -7.70
N ARG A 49 12.44 24.22 -6.76
CA ARG A 49 13.84 24.60 -7.05
C ARG A 49 14.73 23.41 -7.49
N ARG A 50 14.32 22.17 -7.23
CA ARG A 50 15.04 20.94 -7.61
C ARG A 50 14.52 20.30 -8.90
N LEU A 51 13.49 20.87 -9.53
CA LEU A 51 12.96 20.38 -10.79
C LEU A 51 13.85 20.78 -11.97
N ASP A 52 13.82 19.98 -13.02
CA ASP A 52 14.54 20.19 -14.28
C ASP A 52 13.71 20.95 -15.33
N PHE A 53 12.56 21.51 -14.94
CA PHE A 53 11.61 22.22 -15.80
C PHE A 53 10.95 23.38 -15.06
N ASP A 54 10.29 24.29 -15.80
CA ASP A 54 9.59 25.42 -15.19
C ASP A 54 8.22 24.98 -14.70
N PHE A 55 8.13 24.63 -13.42
CA PHE A 55 6.87 24.18 -12.82
C PHE A 55 5.72 25.17 -13.01
N TYR A 56 5.98 26.47 -12.88
CA TYR A 56 4.93 27.49 -12.88
C TYR A 56 4.35 27.72 -14.28
N ASN A 57 5.19 27.63 -15.31
CA ASN A 57 4.76 27.85 -16.69
C ASN A 57 4.37 26.54 -17.40
N ASP A 58 5.08 25.44 -17.14
CA ASP A 58 4.94 24.20 -17.91
C ASP A 58 3.88 23.25 -17.34
N LEU A 59 3.64 23.25 -16.03
CA LEU A 59 2.83 22.22 -15.37
C LEU A 59 1.70 22.75 -14.49
N LEU A 60 1.94 23.79 -13.70
CA LEU A 60 0.94 24.36 -12.79
C LEU A 60 -0.39 24.73 -13.48
N PRO A 61 -0.41 25.34 -14.69
CA PRO A 61 -1.66 25.63 -15.40
C PRO A 61 -2.44 24.36 -15.75
N THR A 62 -1.74 23.27 -16.08
CA THR A 62 -2.34 21.98 -16.38
C THR A 62 -2.97 21.35 -15.13
N ILE A 63 -2.28 21.40 -13.98
CA ILE A 63 -2.84 20.92 -12.71
C ILE A 63 -4.07 21.74 -12.33
N ALA A 64 -4.03 23.07 -12.47
CA ALA A 64 -5.17 23.95 -12.21
C ALA A 64 -6.36 23.66 -13.14
N LYS A 65 -6.10 23.40 -14.43
CA LYS A 65 -7.12 22.97 -15.39
C LYS A 65 -7.78 21.67 -14.95
N TRP A 66 -7.00 20.66 -14.56
CA TRP A 66 -7.55 19.40 -14.06
C TRP A 66 -8.36 19.60 -12.78
N ALA A 67 -7.87 20.38 -11.81
CA ALA A 67 -8.62 20.66 -10.59
C ALA A 67 -9.97 21.34 -10.84
N SER A 68 -10.07 22.14 -11.92
CA SER A 68 -11.28 22.87 -12.34
C SER A 68 -12.22 22.05 -13.24
N ASP A 69 -11.82 20.85 -13.68
CA ASP A 69 -12.63 20.04 -14.59
C ASP A 69 -13.72 19.27 -13.83
N HIS A 70 -14.77 19.97 -13.45
CA HIS A 70 -15.91 19.39 -12.72
C HIS A 70 -16.62 18.26 -13.46
N THR A 71 -16.38 18.07 -14.77
CA THR A 71 -16.92 16.91 -15.50
C THR A 71 -16.33 15.58 -15.00
N GLN A 72 -15.18 15.63 -14.33
CA GLN A 72 -14.56 14.48 -13.66
C GLN A 72 -15.04 14.27 -12.22
N SER A 73 -15.87 15.17 -11.67
CA SER A 73 -16.45 14.98 -10.34
C SER A 73 -17.33 13.74 -10.31
N LYS A 74 -17.18 12.94 -9.26
CA LYS A 74 -17.93 11.70 -9.09
C LYS A 74 -18.49 11.64 -7.68
N LEU A 75 -19.82 11.53 -7.59
CA LEU A 75 -20.50 11.23 -6.36
C LEU A 75 -20.31 9.74 -6.04
N VAL A 76 -19.76 9.42 -4.87
CA VAL A 76 -19.52 8.04 -4.46
C VAL A 76 -20.00 7.79 -3.04
N GLU A 77 -20.51 6.59 -2.78
CA GLU A 77 -20.73 6.12 -1.42
C GLU A 77 -19.42 5.52 -0.89
N PRO A 78 -18.91 5.97 0.28
CA PRO A 78 -17.69 5.42 0.86
C PRO A 78 -17.74 3.90 1.06
N LEU A 79 -16.57 3.27 1.02
CA LEU A 79 -16.37 1.85 1.34
C LEU A 79 -16.35 1.65 2.86
N GLN A 80 -17.52 1.34 3.41
CA GLN A 80 -17.76 1.24 4.85
C GLN A 80 -17.23 -0.08 5.43
N ALA A 81 -16.94 -0.09 6.73
CA ALA A 81 -16.61 -1.32 7.45
C ALA A 81 -17.76 -2.34 7.41
N ASP A 82 -17.40 -3.62 7.50
CA ASP A 82 -18.29 -4.79 7.37
C ASP A 82 -19.00 -4.89 6.00
N THR A 83 -18.45 -4.28 4.94
CA THR A 83 -19.03 -4.34 3.59
C THR A 83 -18.07 -4.92 2.55
N THR A 84 -18.65 -5.58 1.55
CA THR A 84 -17.94 -5.94 0.31
C THR A 84 -18.48 -5.07 -0.81
N ALA A 85 -17.64 -4.17 -1.32
CA ALA A 85 -18.05 -3.16 -2.28
C ALA A 85 -16.86 -2.67 -3.12
N THR A 86 -17.16 -2.12 -4.29
CA THR A 86 -16.17 -1.67 -5.27
C THR A 86 -16.50 -0.27 -5.74
N ILE A 87 -15.49 0.59 -5.81
CA ILE A 87 -15.57 1.90 -6.47
C ILE A 87 -14.52 1.95 -7.58
N VAL A 88 -14.96 2.27 -8.79
CA VAL A 88 -14.08 2.40 -9.96
C VAL A 88 -13.91 3.87 -10.33
N TYR A 89 -12.68 4.32 -10.50
CA TYR A 89 -12.35 5.63 -11.05
C TYR A 89 -11.68 5.48 -12.41
N THR A 90 -11.83 6.46 -13.30
CA THR A 90 -10.92 6.57 -14.44
C THR A 90 -9.62 7.25 -14.01
N ALA A 91 -8.53 7.08 -14.77
CA ALA A 91 -7.30 7.82 -14.54
C ALA A 91 -7.52 9.35 -14.56
N ALA A 92 -8.46 9.85 -15.39
CA ALA A 92 -8.85 11.26 -15.40
C ALA A 92 -9.51 11.72 -14.09
N GLN A 93 -10.39 10.89 -13.51
CA GLN A 93 -11.00 11.17 -12.21
C GLN A 93 -9.96 11.13 -11.07
N ALA A 94 -8.99 10.21 -11.11
CA ALA A 94 -7.88 10.19 -10.16
C ALA A 94 -7.04 11.47 -10.24
N ARG A 95 -6.70 11.93 -11.46
CA ARG A 95 -6.00 13.21 -11.67
C ARG A 95 -6.78 14.39 -11.14
N TYR A 96 -8.08 14.45 -11.39
CA TYR A 96 -8.97 15.50 -10.87
C TYR A 96 -8.92 15.57 -9.34
N ILE A 97 -9.03 14.43 -8.66
CA ILE A 97 -9.01 14.34 -7.19
C ILE A 97 -7.64 14.75 -6.64
N LEU A 98 -6.56 14.19 -7.19
CA LEU A 98 -5.19 14.48 -6.75
C LEU A 98 -4.79 15.95 -7.01
N ALA A 99 -5.24 16.55 -8.12
CA ALA A 99 -5.02 17.97 -8.40
C ALA A 99 -5.72 18.85 -7.37
N ASN A 100 -6.95 18.50 -6.96
CA ASN A 100 -7.64 19.18 -5.88
C ASN A 100 -6.94 18.97 -4.51
N ALA A 101 -6.40 17.79 -4.25
CA ALA A 101 -5.59 17.52 -3.06
C ALA A 101 -4.33 18.40 -3.01
N PHE A 102 -3.66 18.58 -4.15
CA PHE A 102 -2.51 19.48 -4.30
C PHE A 102 -2.87 20.94 -3.97
N PHE A 103 -4.06 21.40 -4.35
CA PHE A 103 -4.54 22.74 -3.98
C PHE A 103 -5.25 22.81 -2.62
N LEU A 104 -5.20 21.75 -1.82
CA LEU A 104 -5.82 21.69 -0.48
C LEU A 104 -7.35 21.92 -0.54
N ASN A 105 -8.00 21.38 -1.57
CA ASN A 105 -9.44 21.47 -1.86
C ASN A 105 -10.20 20.15 -1.62
N THR A 106 -9.65 19.23 -0.83
CA THR A 106 -10.31 17.97 -0.49
C THR A 106 -11.12 18.10 0.79
N ILE A 107 -12.40 17.70 0.72
CA ILE A 107 -13.25 17.51 1.89
C ILE A 107 -12.82 16.19 2.55
N PRO A 108 -12.48 16.18 3.86
CA PRO A 108 -12.15 14.95 4.55
C PRO A 108 -13.27 13.91 4.43
N GLY A 109 -12.90 12.69 4.07
CA GLY A 109 -13.73 11.49 4.18
C GLY A 109 -13.41 10.74 5.46
N TYR A 110 -13.08 9.45 5.35
CA TYR A 110 -12.48 8.72 6.48
C TYR A 110 -11.07 9.20 6.79
N GLY A 111 -10.34 9.59 5.75
CA GLY A 111 -9.08 10.30 5.83
C GLY A 111 -9.08 11.57 4.99
N ASN A 112 -7.89 12.15 4.84
CA ASN A 112 -7.68 13.34 4.03
C ASN A 112 -6.36 13.23 3.28
N ILE A 113 -6.41 13.48 1.97
CA ILE A 113 -5.26 13.38 1.08
C ILE A 113 -4.65 14.74 0.75
N ASP A 114 -5.12 15.82 1.38
CA ASP A 114 -4.46 17.12 1.24
C ASP A 114 -2.97 17.03 1.61
N LEU A 115 -2.16 17.87 0.97
CA LEU A 115 -0.71 17.84 1.11
C LEU A 115 -0.18 18.78 2.19
N ASN A 116 -1.05 19.30 3.07
CA ASN A 116 -0.64 20.31 4.04
C ASN A 116 0.49 19.78 4.95
N ASN A 117 0.39 18.52 5.40
CA ASN A 117 1.41 17.88 6.22
C ASN A 117 2.74 17.62 5.49
N LEU A 118 2.77 17.67 4.16
CA LEU A 118 4.03 17.65 3.41
C LEU A 118 4.58 19.05 3.22
N TYR A 119 3.72 20.04 2.94
CA TYR A 119 4.15 21.40 2.64
C TYR A 119 4.89 22.10 3.79
N ASN A 120 4.49 21.83 5.04
CA ASN A 120 5.04 22.45 6.25
C ASN A 120 5.74 21.45 7.18
N SER A 121 6.27 20.36 6.62
CA SER A 121 6.86 19.27 7.40
C SER A 121 8.21 19.65 8.03
N LEU A 122 8.43 19.21 9.28
CA LEU A 122 9.74 19.27 9.93
C LEU A 122 10.75 18.28 9.34
N PHE A 123 10.28 17.25 8.61
CA PHE A 123 11.13 16.29 7.91
C PHE A 123 11.30 16.70 6.44
N GLU A 124 11.82 17.92 6.24
CA GLU A 124 11.82 18.62 4.94
C GLU A 124 12.38 17.77 3.79
N ASN A 125 13.54 17.12 3.98
CA ASN A 125 14.16 16.31 2.94
C ASN A 125 13.24 15.21 2.44
N LEU A 126 12.51 14.55 3.34
CA LEU A 126 11.60 13.48 2.98
C LEU A 126 10.32 14.04 2.34
N ALA A 127 9.80 15.14 2.89
CA ALA A 127 8.64 15.82 2.32
C ALA A 127 8.90 16.27 0.87
N VAL A 128 10.06 16.86 0.60
CA VAL A 128 10.48 17.32 -0.72
C VAL A 128 10.45 16.18 -1.74
N GLU A 129 11.01 15.02 -1.40
CA GLU A 129 11.06 13.88 -2.31
C GLU A 129 9.66 13.29 -2.57
N ARG A 130 8.79 13.28 -1.57
CA ARG A 130 7.40 12.82 -1.74
C ARG A 130 6.55 13.80 -2.55
N ILE A 131 6.68 15.10 -2.33
CA ILE A 131 6.04 16.14 -3.16
C ILE A 131 6.53 15.99 -4.61
N ARG A 132 7.83 15.74 -4.81
CA ARG A 132 8.41 15.52 -6.14
C ARG A 132 7.76 14.34 -6.86
N CYS A 133 7.53 13.23 -6.16
CA CYS A 133 6.85 12.06 -6.74
C CYS A 133 5.47 12.42 -7.30
N LEU A 134 4.68 13.22 -6.57
CA LEU A 134 3.37 13.65 -7.03
C LEU A 134 3.43 14.68 -8.18
N ILE A 135 4.40 15.61 -8.15
CA ILE A 135 4.64 16.54 -9.25
C ILE A 135 5.00 15.77 -10.54
N GLU A 136 5.86 14.77 -10.44
CA GLU A 136 6.25 13.94 -11.59
C GLU A 136 5.11 13.05 -12.08
N TYR A 137 4.20 12.61 -11.21
CA TYR A 137 2.93 11.99 -11.61
C TYR A 137 2.10 12.92 -12.50
N PHE A 138 1.94 14.18 -12.12
CA PHE A 138 1.22 15.16 -12.94
C PHE A 138 1.95 15.44 -14.25
N ARG A 139 3.28 15.58 -14.22
CA ARG A 139 4.10 15.80 -15.43
C ARG A 139 3.92 14.66 -16.42
N LEU A 140 4.12 13.41 -16.00
CA LEU A 140 3.93 12.23 -16.84
C LEU A 140 2.51 12.10 -17.36
N SER A 141 1.52 12.36 -16.50
CA SER A 141 0.12 12.36 -16.90
C SER A 141 -0.21 13.41 -17.97
N SER A 142 0.44 14.58 -17.94
CA SER A 142 0.22 15.65 -18.92
C SER A 142 0.74 15.31 -20.32
N GLN A 143 1.68 14.36 -20.39
CA GLN A 143 2.28 13.88 -21.62
C GLN A 143 1.47 12.71 -22.23
N GLN A 144 0.48 12.19 -21.50
CA GLN A 144 -0.34 11.04 -21.89
C GLN A 144 -1.81 11.43 -21.98
N ASN A 145 -2.23 11.91 -23.15
CA ASN A 145 -3.59 12.45 -23.33
C ASN A 145 -4.70 11.38 -23.34
N ASP A 146 -4.38 10.10 -23.58
CA ASP A 146 -5.38 9.04 -23.85
C ASP A 146 -5.41 7.91 -22.79
N ASP A 147 -5.04 8.19 -21.53
CA ASP A 147 -5.13 7.19 -20.45
C ASP A 147 -6.60 6.96 -20.02
N ASN A 148 -7.23 5.95 -20.64
CA ASN A 148 -8.60 5.49 -20.38
C ASN A 148 -8.68 4.37 -19.33
N ARG A 149 -7.59 4.10 -18.61
CA ARG A 149 -7.53 3.03 -17.63
C ARG A 149 -8.50 3.27 -16.48
N GLN A 150 -8.99 2.16 -15.94
CA GLN A 150 -9.82 2.13 -14.74
C GLN A 150 -8.97 1.71 -13.55
N ILE A 151 -9.22 2.37 -12.43
CA ILE A 151 -8.61 2.12 -11.12
C ILE A 151 -9.75 1.68 -10.21
N SER A 152 -9.71 0.41 -9.78
CA SER A 152 -10.74 -0.16 -8.90
C SER A 152 -10.24 -0.14 -7.46
N ILE A 153 -11.09 0.27 -6.51
CA ILE A 153 -10.83 0.15 -5.08
C ILE A 153 -11.88 -0.79 -4.54
N GLU A 154 -11.46 -1.98 -4.13
CA GLU A 154 -12.32 -3.11 -3.78
C GLU A 154 -12.13 -3.45 -2.31
N ARG A 155 -13.14 -3.20 -1.48
CA ARG A 155 -13.17 -3.66 -0.09
C ARG A 155 -13.83 -5.03 -0.06
N TYR A 156 -13.21 -5.97 0.65
CA TYR A 156 -13.75 -7.30 0.87
C TYR A 156 -13.78 -7.62 2.35
N SER A 157 -14.94 -8.03 2.85
CA SER A 157 -15.09 -8.71 4.13
C SER A 157 -15.15 -10.22 3.89
N TYR A 158 -14.27 -10.98 4.55
CA TYR A 158 -14.25 -12.45 4.51
C TYR A 158 -14.85 -13.06 5.78
N LYS A 159 -15.77 -12.34 6.41
CA LYS A 159 -16.44 -12.76 7.64
C LYS A 159 -17.09 -14.13 7.46
N ASN A 160 -16.71 -15.07 8.32
CA ASN A 160 -17.17 -16.47 8.27
C ASN A 160 -16.67 -17.29 7.06
N GLU A 161 -15.70 -16.80 6.28
CA GLU A 161 -15.09 -17.53 5.16
C GLU A 161 -13.73 -18.14 5.51
N LEU A 162 -13.26 -17.96 6.75
CA LEU A 162 -11.95 -18.46 7.18
C LEU A 162 -11.83 -19.99 7.03
N PRO A 163 -10.73 -20.48 6.44
CA PRO A 163 -10.47 -21.91 6.40
C PRO A 163 -10.17 -22.43 7.82
N ASP A 164 -10.59 -23.66 8.10
CA ASP A 164 -10.17 -24.35 9.32
C ASP A 164 -8.72 -24.84 9.15
N TRP A 165 -7.76 -23.99 9.57
CA TRP A 165 -6.32 -24.22 9.44
C TRP A 165 -5.86 -25.58 10.00
N SER A 166 -6.51 -26.05 11.06
CA SER A 166 -6.18 -27.32 11.72
C SER A 166 -6.51 -28.56 10.88
N LYS A 167 -7.36 -28.41 9.85
CA LYS A 167 -7.78 -29.49 8.95
C LYS A 167 -7.13 -29.44 7.57
N GLN A 168 -6.23 -28.48 7.34
CA GLN A 168 -5.58 -28.28 6.03
C GLN A 168 -4.40 -29.25 5.87
N ASN A 169 -4.68 -30.48 5.46
CA ASN A 169 -3.67 -31.51 5.14
C ASN A 169 -2.99 -31.28 3.78
N ILE A 170 -2.67 -30.02 3.48
CA ILE A 170 -2.02 -29.60 2.23
C ILE A 170 -0.53 -29.56 2.49
N SER A 171 0.24 -30.33 1.72
CA SER A 171 1.71 -30.37 1.82
C SER A 171 2.32 -29.06 1.35
N ILE A 172 3.42 -28.66 1.98
CA ILE A 172 4.20 -27.50 1.52
C ILE A 172 4.90 -27.82 0.21
N GLU A 173 4.71 -26.94 -0.79
CA GLU A 173 5.38 -26.98 -2.08
C GLU A 173 6.32 -25.78 -2.18
N SER A 174 7.64 -26.03 -2.19
CA SER A 174 8.62 -24.93 -2.20
C SER A 174 8.55 -24.09 -3.48
N SER A 175 8.12 -24.70 -4.59
CA SER A 175 7.98 -24.05 -5.90
C SER A 175 6.97 -22.90 -5.93
N LYS A 176 6.00 -22.90 -5.01
CA LYS A 176 4.96 -21.85 -4.89
C LYS A 176 5.49 -20.57 -4.25
N MET A 177 6.71 -20.55 -3.72
CA MET A 177 7.30 -19.37 -3.09
C MET A 177 8.75 -19.17 -3.53
N ASN A 178 9.05 -17.99 -4.06
CA ASN A 178 10.42 -17.59 -4.38
C ASN A 178 10.92 -16.60 -3.33
N ILE A 179 12.14 -16.77 -2.83
CA ILE A 179 12.74 -15.88 -1.82
C ILE A 179 13.92 -15.13 -2.45
N PHE A 180 13.88 -13.80 -2.41
CA PHE A 180 14.88 -12.94 -3.04
C PHE A 180 15.27 -11.75 -2.15
N THR A 181 16.40 -11.11 -2.46
CA THR A 181 17.03 -10.09 -1.60
C THR A 181 16.91 -8.67 -2.12
N ASP A 182 16.51 -8.48 -3.38
CA ASP A 182 16.18 -7.15 -3.90
C ASP A 182 14.90 -6.57 -3.26
N ARG A 183 14.60 -5.31 -3.56
CA ARG A 183 13.38 -4.65 -3.08
C ARG A 183 12.16 -5.29 -3.72
N MET A 184 11.04 -5.28 -3.00
CA MET A 184 9.77 -5.83 -3.48
C MET A 184 9.43 -5.26 -4.86
N GLU A 185 9.46 -3.94 -4.98
CA GLU A 185 9.08 -3.17 -6.15
C GLU A 185 10.03 -3.37 -7.36
N ASP A 186 11.16 -4.05 -7.20
CA ASP A 186 12.08 -4.36 -8.31
C ASP A 186 11.78 -5.72 -8.97
N ALA A 187 10.78 -6.46 -8.49
CA ALA A 187 10.33 -7.69 -9.10
C ALA A 187 9.62 -7.44 -10.44
N ASN A 188 10.13 -8.06 -11.51
CA ASN A 188 9.71 -7.79 -12.89
C ASN A 188 8.56 -8.69 -13.40
N GLU A 189 8.23 -9.78 -12.71
CA GLU A 189 7.16 -10.70 -13.16
C GLU A 189 5.83 -10.50 -12.40
N ALA A 190 5.80 -9.56 -11.45
CA ALA A 190 4.71 -9.40 -10.51
C ALA A 190 3.47 -8.78 -11.15
N GLN A 191 2.30 -9.28 -10.80
CA GLN A 191 1.01 -8.66 -11.11
C GLN A 191 0.46 -7.85 -9.94
N GLY A 192 0.90 -8.14 -8.71
CA GLY A 192 0.46 -7.42 -7.53
C GLY A 192 1.53 -7.34 -6.44
N PHE A 193 1.46 -6.27 -5.66
CA PHE A 193 2.36 -5.99 -4.55
C PHE A 193 1.56 -5.84 -3.27
N VAL A 194 2.01 -6.52 -2.23
CA VAL A 194 1.43 -6.34 -0.90
C VAL A 194 1.81 -4.95 -0.36
N ASP A 195 0.80 -4.24 0.11
CA ASP A 195 0.95 -3.06 0.94
C ASP A 195 0.90 -3.49 2.41
N PHE A 196 2.00 -3.21 3.14
CA PHE A 196 2.14 -3.46 4.57
C PHE A 196 1.42 -2.37 5.36
N ALA A 197 0.11 -2.36 5.19
CA ALA A 197 -0.73 -1.26 5.55
C ALA A 197 -0.87 -1.05 7.06
N ASN A 198 -1.26 0.16 7.43
CA ASN A 198 -1.98 0.38 8.67
C ASN A 198 -3.49 0.10 8.46
N LYS A 199 -4.20 -0.37 9.50
CA LYS A 199 -5.66 -0.57 9.43
C LYS A 199 -6.43 0.70 9.03
N HIS A 200 -5.87 1.87 9.38
CA HIS A 200 -6.22 3.14 8.79
C HIS A 200 -5.30 3.31 7.59
N ILE A 201 -5.77 3.05 6.36
CA ILE A 201 -4.88 3.06 5.17
C ILE A 201 -4.08 4.36 5.16
N HIS A 202 -2.75 4.21 5.14
CA HIS A 202 -1.79 5.31 5.18
C HIS A 202 -2.05 6.27 6.34
N ILE A 203 -2.40 5.73 7.51
CA ILE A 203 -2.85 6.43 8.74
C ILE A 203 -3.94 7.49 8.52
N HIS A 204 -4.75 7.32 7.48
CA HIS A 204 -5.77 8.26 7.01
C HIS A 204 -5.25 9.65 6.59
N ARG A 205 -3.95 9.78 6.27
CA ARG A 205 -3.35 11.05 5.85
C ARG A 205 -2.01 10.89 5.13
N ILE A 206 -1.70 11.80 4.21
CA ILE A 206 -0.36 11.88 3.62
C ILE A 206 0.56 12.63 4.59
N ILE A 207 1.71 12.06 4.95
CA ILE A 207 2.69 12.61 5.91
C ILE A 207 4.12 12.44 5.42
N SER A 208 5.10 13.08 6.05
CA SER A 208 6.52 12.85 5.72
C SER A 208 7.08 11.58 6.38
N SER A 209 6.55 10.44 5.95
CA SER A 209 7.06 9.09 6.23
C SER A 209 7.38 8.39 4.91
N ALA A 210 8.30 7.43 4.95
CA ALA A 210 8.64 6.55 3.82
C ALA A 210 8.98 5.15 4.33
N THR A 211 8.07 4.59 5.12
CA THR A 211 8.01 3.13 5.28
C THR A 211 7.39 2.51 4.02
N GLN A 212 7.21 1.18 4.00
CA GLN A 212 6.84 0.48 2.77
C GLN A 212 5.52 0.98 2.14
N GLU A 213 4.45 1.16 2.93
CA GLU A 213 3.16 1.70 2.46
C GLU A 213 3.33 3.07 1.78
N GLU A 214 4.06 3.99 2.43
CA GLU A 214 4.24 5.34 1.92
C GLU A 214 5.14 5.41 0.69
N VAL A 215 6.13 4.54 0.60
CA VAL A 215 6.98 4.39 -0.59
C VAL A 215 6.16 3.89 -1.77
N LEU A 216 5.36 2.83 -1.57
CA LEU A 216 4.53 2.24 -2.60
C LEU A 216 3.49 3.24 -3.15
N PHE A 217 2.82 3.98 -2.27
CA PHE A 217 1.84 5.00 -2.67
C PHE A 217 2.51 6.24 -3.29
N SER A 218 3.75 6.57 -2.91
CA SER A 218 4.51 7.62 -3.61
C SER A 218 4.89 7.18 -5.03
N CYS A 219 5.11 5.88 -5.24
CA CYS A 219 5.37 5.32 -6.57
C CYS A 219 4.12 5.19 -7.42
N CYS A 220 2.96 4.97 -6.78
CA CYS A 220 1.64 4.81 -7.41
C CYS A 220 0.62 5.80 -6.81
N PRO A 221 0.70 7.12 -7.11
CA PRO A 221 -0.11 8.13 -6.39
C PRO A 221 -1.63 7.98 -6.52
N GLU A 222 -2.11 7.26 -7.53
CA GLU A 222 -3.53 6.91 -7.68
C GLU A 222 -4.06 6.10 -6.48
N ALA A 223 -3.19 5.37 -5.77
CA ALA A 223 -3.53 4.63 -4.57
C ALA A 223 -4.02 5.53 -3.42
N PHE A 224 -3.61 6.82 -3.38
CA PHE A 224 -4.05 7.76 -2.34
C PHE A 224 -5.57 7.94 -2.30
N LEU A 225 -6.30 7.70 -3.40
CA LEU A 225 -7.76 7.77 -3.40
C LEU A 225 -8.40 6.85 -2.35
N SER A 226 -7.77 5.70 -2.05
CA SER A 226 -8.26 4.77 -1.02
C SER A 226 -8.33 5.39 0.38
N ILE A 227 -7.46 6.35 0.70
CA ILE A 227 -7.44 7.07 1.98
C ILE A 227 -8.73 7.88 2.22
N LEU A 228 -9.32 8.42 1.14
CA LEU A 228 -10.56 9.22 1.25
C LEU A 228 -11.78 8.34 1.54
N ILE A 229 -11.85 7.19 0.87
CA ILE A 229 -13.09 6.42 0.73
C ILE A 229 -13.15 5.15 1.57
N CYS A 230 -12.03 4.60 2.02
CA CYS A 230 -12.00 3.38 2.80
C CYS A 230 -12.11 3.69 4.30
N GLU A 231 -13.10 3.10 4.96
CA GLU A 231 -13.15 3.09 6.42
C GLU A 231 -11.98 2.26 6.99
N THR A 232 -11.67 2.47 8.27
CA THR A 232 -10.76 1.61 9.03
C THR A 232 -11.05 0.13 8.76
N LEU A 233 -10.04 -0.64 8.37
CA LEU A 233 -10.13 -2.08 8.18
C LEU A 233 -10.45 -2.77 9.51
N GLN A 234 -11.44 -3.65 9.50
CA GLN A 234 -11.67 -4.64 10.55
C GLN A 234 -10.72 -5.83 10.39
N ASP A 235 -10.66 -6.67 11.41
CA ASP A 235 -9.79 -7.85 11.44
C ASP A 235 -10.06 -8.84 10.32
N ASP A 236 -11.27 -8.85 9.76
CA ASP A 236 -11.77 -9.72 8.70
C ASP A 236 -11.95 -9.00 7.35
N GLU A 237 -11.22 -7.91 7.12
CA GLU A 237 -11.31 -7.13 5.87
C GLU A 237 -9.97 -6.87 5.19
N ILE A 238 -10.00 -6.77 3.87
CA ILE A 238 -8.87 -6.33 3.04
C ILE A 238 -9.35 -5.27 2.04
N VAL A 239 -8.39 -4.58 1.42
CA VAL A 239 -8.67 -3.75 0.24
C VAL A 239 -7.73 -4.15 -0.89
N ILE A 240 -8.26 -4.27 -2.11
CA ILE A 240 -7.46 -4.46 -3.33
C ILE A 240 -7.60 -3.20 -4.19
N LEU A 241 -6.47 -2.59 -4.54
CA LEU A 241 -6.41 -1.50 -5.51
C LEU A 241 -5.99 -2.09 -6.86
N ARG A 242 -6.92 -2.14 -7.82
CA ARG A 242 -6.65 -2.73 -9.14
C ARG A 242 -6.20 -1.69 -10.13
N GLY A 243 -5.28 -2.10 -11.00
CA GLY A 243 -4.92 -1.33 -12.17
C GLY A 243 -4.23 -0.01 -11.83
N CYS A 244 -3.62 0.11 -10.66
CA CYS A 244 -2.81 1.27 -10.30
C CYS A 244 -1.57 1.33 -11.18
N LYS A 245 -1.27 2.50 -11.72
CA LYS A 245 -0.05 2.70 -12.49
C LYS A 245 1.09 3.17 -11.59
N ARG A 246 2.27 2.60 -11.79
CA ARG A 246 3.50 3.09 -11.19
C ARG A 246 4.13 4.16 -12.08
N PHE A 247 4.34 5.33 -11.51
CA PHE A 247 4.90 6.49 -12.22
C PHE A 247 6.38 6.72 -11.88
N ILE A 248 6.81 6.28 -10.70
CA ILE A 248 8.07 6.74 -10.10
C ILE A 248 9.02 5.58 -9.80
N ASN A 249 10.29 5.81 -10.10
CA ASN A 249 11.43 5.08 -9.59
C ASN A 249 12.03 5.80 -8.38
N TYR A 250 12.53 5.03 -7.42
CA TYR A 250 13.11 5.57 -6.20
C TYR A 250 14.36 4.80 -5.79
N THR A 251 15.08 5.34 -4.81
CA THR A 251 16.13 4.67 -4.03
C THR A 251 15.97 4.97 -2.55
N GLY A 252 16.56 4.16 -1.68
CA GLY A 252 16.54 4.37 -0.23
C GLY A 252 15.20 4.02 0.42
N TYR A 253 15.14 4.18 1.73
CA TYR A 253 14.01 3.85 2.59
C TYR A 253 14.05 4.75 3.84
N GLY A 254 12.89 5.11 4.40
CA GLY A 254 12.82 6.05 5.50
C GLY A 254 13.43 7.41 5.14
N ASP A 255 14.37 7.88 5.96
CA ASP A 255 15.08 9.16 5.79
C ASP A 255 15.97 9.23 4.52
N THR A 256 16.37 8.08 3.99
CA THR A 256 17.18 7.97 2.76
C THR A 256 16.35 7.87 1.48
N PHE A 257 15.02 7.86 1.55
CA PHE A 257 14.14 7.80 0.38
C PHE A 257 14.38 8.97 -0.58
N ARG A 258 14.64 8.68 -1.86
CA ARG A 258 14.87 9.68 -2.92
C ARG A 258 14.15 9.28 -4.20
N TYR A 259 13.59 10.26 -4.89
CA TYR A 259 13.16 10.13 -6.28
C TYR A 259 14.37 9.79 -7.17
N LYS A 260 14.20 8.83 -8.09
CA LYS A 260 15.25 8.33 -8.98
C LYS A 260 14.86 8.36 -10.47
N GLY A 261 13.79 9.05 -10.83
CA GLY A 261 13.30 9.12 -12.21
C GLY A 261 11.92 8.51 -12.39
N HIS A 262 11.51 8.43 -13.65
CA HIS A 262 10.23 7.85 -14.04
C HIS A 262 10.30 6.32 -14.09
N TYR A 263 9.17 5.68 -13.83
CA TYR A 263 8.90 4.29 -14.19
C TYR A 263 8.12 4.31 -15.50
N HIS A 264 8.58 3.61 -16.53
CA HIS A 264 8.03 3.73 -17.89
C HIS A 264 7.27 2.47 -18.33
N GLU A 265 6.45 2.59 -19.38
CA GLU A 265 5.58 1.52 -19.93
C GLU A 265 6.30 0.28 -20.40
N GLN A 266 7.59 0.38 -20.74
CA GLN A 266 8.37 -0.78 -21.12
C GLN A 266 8.64 -1.72 -19.93
N ASN A 267 8.40 -1.25 -18.71
CA ASN A 267 8.54 -2.08 -17.53
C ASN A 267 7.31 -3.00 -17.38
N PRO A 268 7.53 -4.30 -17.13
CA PRO A 268 6.46 -5.29 -17.10
C PRO A 268 5.43 -5.08 -15.99
N THR A 269 5.80 -4.41 -14.90
CA THR A 269 4.94 -4.16 -13.72
C THR A 269 4.45 -2.71 -13.66
N TYR A 270 4.45 -2.00 -14.79
CA TYR A 270 4.02 -0.60 -14.87
C TYR A 270 2.56 -0.37 -14.48
N ILE A 271 1.69 -1.38 -14.67
CA ILE A 271 0.35 -1.44 -14.10
C ILE A 271 0.33 -2.64 -13.16
N GLN A 272 -0.10 -2.40 -11.92
CA GLN A 272 -0.03 -3.39 -10.85
C GLN A 272 -1.24 -3.29 -9.93
N ASP A 273 -1.59 -4.41 -9.33
CA ASP A 273 -2.50 -4.46 -8.20
C ASP A 273 -1.75 -4.15 -6.89
N ILE A 274 -2.41 -3.50 -5.95
CA ILE A 274 -1.90 -3.26 -4.59
C ILE A 274 -2.83 -3.96 -3.61
N LEU A 275 -2.29 -4.91 -2.86
CA LEU A 275 -3.03 -5.73 -1.90
C LEU A 275 -2.83 -5.13 -0.50
N VAL A 276 -3.80 -4.34 -0.06
CA VAL A 276 -3.78 -3.65 1.24
C VAL A 276 -4.20 -4.62 2.34
N MET A 277 -3.23 -5.00 3.17
CA MET A 277 -3.47 -5.80 4.36
C MET A 277 -2.66 -5.32 5.56
N ASP A 278 -3.34 -5.07 6.68
CA ASP A 278 -2.71 -4.61 7.90
C ASP A 278 -2.34 -5.77 8.83
N ALA A 279 -1.19 -5.73 9.49
CA ALA A 279 -0.74 -6.75 10.44
C ALA A 279 -1.05 -6.36 11.90
N CYS A 280 -1.33 -7.36 12.74
CA CYS A 280 -1.40 -7.14 14.18
C CYS A 280 0.00 -7.04 14.81
N TYR A 281 0.21 -6.01 15.63
CA TYR A 281 1.48 -5.79 16.36
C TYR A 281 1.45 -6.31 17.80
N ASN A 282 0.27 -6.44 18.42
CA ASN A 282 0.12 -6.89 19.80
C ASN A 282 -0.28 -8.37 19.86
N GLY A 283 0.36 -9.12 20.76
CA GLY A 283 -0.04 -10.51 21.02
C GLY A 283 0.05 -11.42 19.80
N GLN A 284 1.00 -11.15 18.89
CA GLN A 284 1.16 -11.81 17.58
C GLN A 284 1.18 -13.35 17.61
N PHE A 285 1.48 -13.93 18.77
CA PHE A 285 1.54 -15.36 18.98
C PHE A 285 0.34 -15.96 19.70
N THR A 286 -0.66 -15.16 20.07
CA THR A 286 -1.91 -15.66 20.66
C THR A 286 -2.77 -16.28 19.56
N ARG A 287 -3.51 -17.35 19.89
CA ARG A 287 -4.37 -18.06 18.90
C ARG A 287 -5.23 -17.13 18.06
N ASN A 288 -5.92 -16.17 18.68
CA ASN A 288 -6.81 -15.25 17.96
C ASN A 288 -6.05 -14.43 16.91
N ILE A 289 -4.84 -13.97 17.22
CA ILE A 289 -4.02 -13.19 16.29
C ILE A 289 -3.38 -14.07 15.22
N ILE A 290 -3.05 -15.33 15.56
CA ILE A 290 -2.60 -16.33 14.59
C ILE A 290 -3.66 -16.53 13.51
N ASP A 291 -4.89 -16.85 13.92
CA ASP A 291 -6.03 -17.08 13.02
C ASP A 291 -6.33 -15.82 12.19
N ARG A 292 -6.28 -14.65 12.83
CA ARG A 292 -6.53 -13.35 12.20
C ARG A 292 -5.53 -13.02 11.09
N ASP A 293 -4.23 -13.07 11.37
CA ASP A 293 -3.19 -12.70 10.39
C ASP A 293 -3.06 -13.76 9.28
N LEU A 294 -3.28 -15.04 9.58
CA LEU A 294 -3.43 -16.10 8.57
C LEU A 294 -4.60 -15.79 7.63
N GLY A 295 -5.76 -15.46 8.21
CA GLY A 295 -6.96 -15.08 7.48
C GLY A 295 -6.77 -13.87 6.59
N LYS A 296 -6.11 -12.84 7.11
CA LYS A 296 -5.84 -11.60 6.39
C LYS A 296 -4.97 -11.84 5.16
N ALA A 297 -3.85 -12.57 5.34
CA ALA A 297 -2.98 -12.94 4.23
C ALA A 297 -3.71 -13.81 3.20
N TRP A 298 -4.46 -14.82 3.65
CA TRP A 298 -5.22 -15.68 2.75
C TRP A 298 -6.26 -14.93 1.94
N ALA A 299 -7.02 -14.04 2.56
CA ALA A 299 -8.02 -13.25 1.85
C ALA A 299 -7.38 -12.37 0.78
N ALA A 300 -6.26 -11.71 1.09
CA ALA A 300 -5.55 -10.85 0.14
C ALA A 300 -5.07 -11.66 -1.08
N PHE A 301 -4.53 -12.86 -0.85
CA PHE A 301 -4.03 -13.73 -1.90
C PHE A 301 -5.15 -14.43 -2.69
N ASP A 302 -6.25 -14.83 -2.06
CA ASP A 302 -7.43 -15.42 -2.73
C ASP A 302 -8.04 -14.46 -3.76
N LYS A 303 -8.04 -13.16 -3.49
CA LYS A 303 -8.52 -12.14 -4.46
C LYS A 303 -7.55 -11.89 -5.60
N SER A 304 -6.38 -12.51 -5.60
CA SER A 304 -5.35 -12.35 -6.63
C SER A 304 -5.03 -13.67 -7.34
N LYS A 305 -6.06 -14.28 -7.93
CA LYS A 305 -5.94 -15.58 -8.61
C LYS A 305 -5.06 -15.50 -9.84
N ASP A 306 -4.34 -16.59 -10.11
CA ASP A 306 -3.43 -16.76 -11.25
C ASP A 306 -2.32 -15.70 -11.35
N ALA A 307 -2.01 -15.01 -10.24
CA ALA A 307 -1.03 -13.94 -10.17
C ALA A 307 0.28 -14.36 -9.47
N ILE A 308 1.38 -13.74 -9.88
CA ILE A 308 2.62 -13.65 -9.09
C ILE A 308 2.48 -12.43 -8.20
N ILE A 309 2.42 -12.67 -6.90
CA ILE A 309 2.32 -11.60 -5.90
C ILE A 309 3.65 -11.41 -5.23
N VAL A 310 4.04 -10.16 -5.01
CA VAL A 310 5.25 -9.83 -4.27
C VAL A 310 4.89 -9.35 -2.88
N THR A 311 5.55 -9.93 -1.89
CA THR A 311 5.45 -9.57 -0.49
C THR A 311 6.84 -9.53 0.15
N GLY A 312 6.90 -9.51 1.47
CA GLY A 312 8.12 -9.62 2.24
C GLY A 312 7.80 -9.65 3.72
N ASN A 313 8.59 -8.91 4.50
CA ASN A 313 8.55 -8.84 5.96
C ASN A 313 7.34 -8.05 6.50
N TRP A 314 6.12 -8.44 6.08
CA TRP A 314 4.83 -7.86 6.46
C TRP A 314 4.68 -7.82 7.98
N GLY A 315 4.46 -6.62 8.54
CA GLY A 315 4.29 -6.41 9.97
C GLY A 315 5.56 -6.56 10.82
N CYS A 316 6.74 -6.78 10.23
CA CYS A 316 7.99 -7.01 10.99
C CYS A 316 8.84 -5.76 11.22
N GLY A 317 8.55 -4.65 10.53
CA GLY A 317 9.25 -3.38 10.70
C GLY A 317 8.78 -2.61 11.93
N VAL A 318 8.09 -1.48 11.72
CA VAL A 318 7.55 -0.63 12.80
C VAL A 318 6.64 -1.41 13.76
N PHE A 319 5.95 -2.45 13.28
CA PHE A 319 5.03 -3.27 14.06
C PHE A 319 5.72 -4.40 14.86
N GLY A 320 7.02 -4.65 14.65
CA GLY A 320 7.81 -5.56 15.50
C GLY A 320 7.40 -7.05 15.43
N GLY A 321 6.72 -7.47 14.36
CA GLY A 321 6.40 -8.87 14.10
C GLY A 321 7.64 -9.75 13.93
N ASP A 322 7.54 -11.02 14.31
CA ASP A 322 8.59 -12.02 14.11
C ASP A 322 8.67 -12.44 12.64
N LEU A 323 9.87 -12.35 12.06
CA LEU A 323 10.14 -12.58 10.64
C LEU A 323 9.80 -14.01 10.19
N ILE A 324 10.16 -15.02 10.99
CA ILE A 324 9.91 -16.42 10.64
C ILE A 324 8.42 -16.74 10.82
N PHE A 325 7.79 -16.17 11.84
CA PHE A 325 6.38 -16.34 12.12
C PHE A 325 5.50 -15.79 10.99
N LYS A 326 5.74 -14.53 10.60
CA LYS A 326 4.99 -13.86 9.51
C LYS A 326 5.27 -14.49 8.15
N PHE A 327 6.48 -14.97 7.91
CA PHE A 327 6.78 -15.78 6.72
C PHE A 327 5.92 -17.04 6.66
N LEU A 328 5.87 -17.82 7.75
CA LEU A 328 5.08 -19.06 7.79
C LEU A 328 3.57 -18.80 7.66
N GLN A 329 3.06 -17.68 8.18
CA GLN A 329 1.66 -17.30 8.01
C GLN A 329 1.33 -17.05 6.53
N GLN A 330 2.17 -16.28 5.83
CA GLN A 330 2.00 -16.03 4.40
C GLN A 330 2.17 -17.31 3.56
N LEU A 331 3.10 -18.19 3.95
CA LEU A 331 3.27 -19.50 3.33
C LEU A 331 1.99 -20.35 3.47
N CYS A 332 1.45 -20.49 4.69
CA CYS A 332 0.23 -21.26 4.93
C CYS A 332 -0.95 -20.72 4.12
N ALA A 333 -1.09 -19.40 4.04
CA ALA A 333 -2.13 -18.74 3.27
C ALA A 333 -2.10 -19.13 1.78
N ILE A 334 -0.93 -19.12 1.13
CA ILE A 334 -0.83 -19.45 -0.30
C ILE A 334 -0.97 -20.95 -0.59
N MET A 335 -0.55 -21.82 0.32
CA MET A 335 -0.63 -23.28 0.10
C MET A 335 -2.09 -23.74 -0.03
N ILE A 336 -2.99 -23.14 0.75
CA ILE A 336 -4.43 -23.46 0.68
C ILE A 336 -5.04 -23.11 -0.67
N LEU A 337 -4.52 -22.09 -1.35
CA LEU A 337 -5.02 -21.66 -2.66
C LEU A 337 -4.64 -22.64 -3.78
N GLY A 338 -3.63 -23.49 -3.56
CA GLY A 338 -3.23 -24.53 -4.50
C GLY A 338 -2.95 -23.99 -5.90
N ASP A 339 -3.58 -24.59 -6.92
CA ASP A 339 -3.35 -24.25 -8.32
C ASP A 339 -3.97 -22.92 -8.77
N TYR A 340 -4.89 -22.33 -7.97
CA TYR A 340 -5.45 -21.01 -8.26
C TYR A 340 -4.47 -19.87 -7.96
N PHE A 341 -3.33 -20.17 -7.32
CA PHE A 341 -2.31 -19.19 -6.98
C PHE A 341 -0.98 -19.60 -7.60
N LYS A 342 -0.38 -18.69 -8.39
CA LYS A 342 0.77 -19.01 -9.21
C LYS A 342 2.05 -19.09 -8.38
N ARG A 343 2.42 -17.99 -7.71
CA ARG A 343 3.64 -17.92 -6.89
C ARG A 343 3.63 -16.68 -5.99
N LEU A 344 4.23 -16.78 -4.80
CA LEU A 344 4.53 -15.65 -3.92
C LEU A 344 6.02 -15.35 -3.95
N ASP A 345 6.39 -14.15 -4.35
CA ASP A 345 7.76 -13.66 -4.37
C ASP A 345 8.01 -12.89 -3.07
N TYR A 346 8.79 -13.47 -2.17
CA TYR A 346 9.08 -12.95 -0.84
C TYR A 346 10.43 -12.22 -0.82
N SER A 347 10.39 -10.90 -0.70
CA SER A 347 11.58 -10.08 -0.49
C SER A 347 12.00 -10.07 0.98
N VAL A 348 13.28 -10.33 1.23
CA VAL A 348 13.90 -10.12 2.57
C VAL A 348 14.66 -8.79 2.67
N TYR A 349 14.57 -7.93 1.65
CA TYR A 349 15.15 -6.59 1.61
C TYR A 349 16.63 -6.53 2.06
N GLY A 350 17.51 -7.14 1.29
CA GLY A 350 18.97 -7.13 1.48
C GLY A 350 19.49 -8.08 2.57
N ASP A 351 18.63 -8.74 3.35
CA ASP A 351 19.06 -9.67 4.39
C ASP A 351 19.37 -11.08 3.84
N GLU A 352 20.58 -11.24 3.30
CA GLU A 352 21.09 -12.52 2.78
C GLU A 352 21.03 -13.68 3.80
N LYS A 353 21.17 -13.38 5.09
CA LYS A 353 21.11 -14.40 6.15
C LYS A 353 19.67 -14.88 6.34
N LEU A 354 18.72 -13.96 6.37
CA LEU A 354 17.30 -14.29 6.41
C LEU A 354 16.88 -15.05 5.14
N ALA A 355 17.29 -14.62 3.94
CA ALA A 355 17.01 -15.35 2.71
C ALA A 355 17.47 -16.81 2.79
N SER A 356 18.72 -17.03 3.20
CA SER A 356 19.30 -18.38 3.32
C SER A 356 18.53 -19.23 4.33
N LYS A 357 18.14 -18.64 5.45
CA LYS A 357 17.36 -19.30 6.50
C LYS A 357 15.95 -19.66 6.06
N LEU A 358 15.25 -18.75 5.40
CA LEU A 358 13.88 -18.99 4.90
C LEU A 358 13.87 -20.03 3.78
N LYS A 359 14.87 -20.02 2.89
CA LYS A 359 15.05 -21.06 1.85
C LYS A 359 15.27 -22.43 2.48
N TYR A 360 16.19 -22.53 3.45
CA TYR A 360 16.42 -23.77 4.18
C TYR A 360 15.15 -24.26 4.89
N LEU A 361 14.40 -23.37 5.54
CA LEU A 361 13.14 -23.71 6.20
C LEU A 361 12.13 -24.26 5.18
N LEU A 362 11.90 -23.57 4.07
CA LEU A 362 10.96 -23.96 3.03
C LEU A 362 11.29 -25.33 2.42
N GLU A 363 12.56 -25.57 2.06
CA GLU A 363 13.04 -26.84 1.53
C GLU A 363 12.84 -28.00 2.53
N ASN A 364 13.10 -27.76 3.82
CA ASN A 364 12.95 -28.80 4.84
C ASN A 364 11.49 -29.08 5.20
N LEU A 365 10.61 -28.07 5.16
CA LEU A 365 9.17 -28.27 5.31
C LEU A 365 8.64 -29.22 4.22
N GLU A 366 9.00 -28.97 2.96
CA GLU A 366 8.63 -29.83 1.82
C GLU A 366 9.26 -31.23 1.94
N LYS A 367 10.58 -31.33 2.16
CA LYS A 367 11.29 -32.62 2.28
C LYS A 367 10.73 -33.51 3.39
N LYS A 368 10.32 -32.90 4.51
CA LYS A 368 9.71 -33.60 5.65
C LYS A 368 8.19 -33.76 5.51
N LYS A 369 7.62 -33.39 4.36
CA LYS A 369 6.19 -33.47 4.04
C LYS A 369 5.31 -32.82 5.10
N LYS A 370 5.77 -31.70 5.67
CA LYS A 370 4.96 -30.91 6.59
C LYS A 370 3.76 -30.36 5.83
N THR A 371 2.64 -30.26 6.54
CA THR A 371 1.40 -29.70 6.03
C THR A 371 1.10 -28.34 6.64
N VAL A 372 0.15 -27.60 6.05
CA VAL A 372 -0.40 -26.38 6.65
C VAL A 372 -0.92 -26.66 8.08
N ALA A 373 -1.63 -27.77 8.28
CA ALA A 373 -2.11 -28.18 9.60
C ALA A 373 -0.96 -28.41 10.61
N ASP A 374 0.15 -29.01 10.18
CA ASP A 374 1.33 -29.22 11.04
C ASP A 374 1.96 -27.89 11.49
N ILE A 375 2.12 -26.94 10.55
CA ILE A 375 2.67 -25.62 10.84
C ILE A 375 1.73 -24.83 11.76
N TYR A 376 0.43 -24.84 11.46
CA TYR A 376 -0.57 -24.22 12.31
C TYR A 376 -0.53 -24.77 13.74
N GLN A 377 -0.52 -26.09 13.90
CA GLN A 377 -0.45 -26.72 15.22
C GLN A 377 0.85 -26.38 15.96
N MET A 378 1.98 -26.24 15.25
CA MET A 378 3.24 -25.77 15.83
C MET A 378 3.13 -24.34 16.36
N MET A 379 2.49 -23.43 15.61
CA MET A 379 2.22 -22.07 16.07
C MET A 379 1.31 -22.04 17.30
N ILE A 380 0.25 -22.87 17.32
CA ILE A 380 -0.64 -23.00 18.49
C ILE A 380 0.11 -23.55 19.71
N ASN A 381 0.95 -24.56 19.54
CA ASN A 381 1.76 -25.10 20.62
C ASN A 381 2.75 -24.05 21.16
N TYR A 382 3.33 -23.23 20.28
CA TYR A 382 4.18 -22.12 20.69
C TYR A 382 3.42 -21.05 21.48
N SER A 383 2.17 -20.72 21.09
CA SER A 383 1.25 -19.86 21.86
C SER A 383 1.14 -20.35 23.31
N LEU A 384 0.83 -21.64 23.49
CA LEU A 384 0.62 -22.24 24.82
C LEU A 384 1.91 -22.25 25.67
N VAL A 385 3.05 -22.56 25.06
CA VAL A 385 4.36 -22.51 25.76
C VAL A 385 4.66 -21.09 26.24
N SER A 386 4.28 -20.08 25.45
CA SER A 386 4.51 -18.69 25.80
C SER A 386 3.64 -18.18 26.95
N GLU A 387 2.46 -18.76 27.15
CA GLU A 387 1.57 -18.43 28.27
C GLU A 387 2.01 -19.07 29.60
N LEU A 388 2.66 -20.24 29.52
CA LEU A 388 2.97 -21.05 30.71
C LEU A 388 4.37 -20.82 31.31
N ARG A 389 5.30 -20.18 30.58
CA ARG A 389 6.70 -20.02 31.00
C ARG A 389 7.01 -18.60 31.45
N SER A 390 7.88 -18.49 32.45
CA SER A 390 8.45 -17.21 32.89
C SER A 390 9.36 -16.56 31.85
N SER A 391 9.95 -17.34 30.93
CA SER A 391 10.66 -16.85 29.76
C SER A 391 10.23 -17.59 28.49
N ARG A 392 9.86 -16.81 27.47
CA ARG A 392 9.48 -17.29 26.15
C ARG A 392 10.73 -17.64 25.34
N PRO A 393 10.87 -18.85 24.77
CA PRO A 393 11.95 -19.12 23.84
C PRO A 393 11.76 -18.33 22.54
N GLU A 394 12.86 -17.91 21.89
CA GLU A 394 12.81 -17.31 20.56
C GLU A 394 12.06 -18.22 19.57
N PHE A 395 11.17 -17.64 18.76
CA PHE A 395 10.32 -18.45 17.88
C PHE A 395 11.15 -19.24 16.86
N SER A 396 12.20 -18.62 16.34
CA SER A 396 13.12 -19.31 15.43
C SER A 396 13.69 -20.60 16.03
N ASP A 397 14.22 -20.54 17.26
CA ASP A 397 14.83 -21.72 17.90
C ASP A 397 13.79 -22.80 18.17
N TYR A 398 12.56 -22.39 18.50
CA TYR A 398 11.45 -23.30 18.67
C TYR A 398 11.07 -23.99 17.35
N CYS A 399 10.97 -23.22 16.26
CA CYS A 399 10.67 -23.72 14.93
C CYS A 399 11.74 -24.72 14.45
N ASP A 400 13.02 -24.39 14.63
CA ASP A 400 14.14 -25.27 14.26
C ASP A 400 14.10 -26.60 15.03
N LYS A 401 13.81 -26.57 16.34
CA LYS A 401 13.65 -27.78 17.14
C LYS A 401 12.46 -28.62 16.68
N TRP A 402 11.32 -27.98 16.40
CA TRP A 402 10.14 -28.66 15.91
C TRP A 402 10.38 -29.32 14.54
N LEU A 403 11.06 -28.63 13.63
CA LEU A 403 11.37 -29.14 12.29
C LEU A 403 12.32 -30.34 12.35
N ASN A 404 13.24 -30.36 13.31
CA ASN A 404 14.23 -31.41 13.49
C ASN A 404 13.78 -32.56 14.42
N ALA A 405 12.64 -32.44 15.09
CA ALA A 405 12.05 -33.55 15.82
C ALA A 405 11.71 -34.70 14.84
N LEU A 406 12.18 -35.90 15.19
CA LEU A 406 12.12 -37.12 14.36
C LEU A 406 10.69 -37.57 14.07
#